data_AF-A0A6S7J2N4-F1
#
_entry.id   AF-A0A6S7J2N4-F1
#
_cell.length_a   1.000
_cell.length_b   1.000
_cell.length_c   1.000
_cell.angle_alpha   90.00
_cell.angle_beta   90.00
_cell.angle_gamma   90.00
#
_symmetry.space_group_name_H-M   'P 1'
#
loop_
_entity.id
_entity.type
_entity.pdbx_description
1 polymer ?
#
loop_
_entity_poly.entity_id
_entity_poly.type
_entity_poly.pdbx_seq_one_letter_code
_entity_poly.pdbx_strand_id
1 'polypeptide(L)'
;MSTFGLDLRVHASAFKLPDEKLLTKLSQGTDLIALEAKYHPACLAQLYKKADSLNETADQNENEISPESIALAELASYIEESSESVFKLADLAKVYQSRLQQLGRPSTARINSTRLKERILTHLPSLEDYSEGRDVYLAFREKLAKIIRGAHMVDSDEEAIHLVKAANIVRKDMLTTTNTFNGSFDANCQENSVPKSLLSLINMILYGPNIETQSCYLTANQPGVTIAQLLQYNCYARRRGTKQERKNKSRETPVAIYTGLAIRSKTRSREVVETMYNLGLSVSYNKILSISTSLGNAACRRYHQQNVVCPSNLRTDKTTVPASKTVEELPHWYTNITPVALPNKSPPVPDGCGPCNGSSLVHIPEEEGLWLETVKSHLDNENSNSDTVISWAAYHSVSQQPSYHLPAVSALLPLFPDNAKSMAMIAHTMDVIKSCVHHLNPRQVPVIALDQPLYTVAKQIQWNFKEKYGEDKFVIMFGGLHIEMGFLKLIGSWLEGSGWTTALVDANVASSGTAESFIKATSVT
;
A
#
# COMPACT_ATOMS: atom_id res chain seq x y z
N MET A 1 48.53 50.09 -34.38
CA MET A 1 48.06 51.02 -33.34
C MET A 1 49.25 51.79 -32.84
N SER A 2 49.18 53.12 -32.77
CA SER A 2 50.28 53.97 -32.31
C SER A 2 50.70 53.58 -30.89
N THR A 3 51.92 53.07 -30.74
CA THR A 3 52.55 52.70 -29.46
C THR A 3 52.76 53.91 -28.54
N PHE A 4 52.72 55.12 -29.10
CA PHE A 4 52.90 56.39 -28.38
C PHE A 4 51.74 56.69 -27.40
N GLY A 5 50.50 56.35 -27.77
CA GLY A 5 49.34 56.56 -26.89
C GLY A 5 49.27 55.57 -25.73
N LEU A 6 49.90 54.41 -25.87
CA LEU A 6 49.94 53.37 -24.84
C LEU A 6 50.93 53.73 -23.73
N ASP A 7 52.09 54.27 -24.10
CA ASP A 7 53.15 54.73 -23.19
C ASP A 7 52.63 55.75 -22.17
N LEU A 8 52.04 56.85 -22.66
CA LEU A 8 51.47 57.91 -21.82
C LEU A 8 50.41 57.37 -20.86
N ARG A 9 49.56 56.44 -21.32
CA ARG A 9 48.45 55.91 -20.51
C ARG A 9 48.94 54.94 -19.44
N VAL A 10 49.98 54.16 -19.70
CA VAL A 10 50.61 53.28 -18.71
C VAL A 10 51.33 54.11 -17.65
N HIS A 11 52.09 55.14 -18.06
CA HIS A 11 52.71 56.08 -17.13
C HIS A 11 51.69 56.77 -16.22
N ALA A 12 50.61 57.32 -16.80
CA ALA A 12 49.53 57.95 -16.03
C ALA A 12 48.85 56.98 -15.04
N SER A 13 48.65 55.71 -15.45
CA SER A 13 48.04 54.69 -14.61
C SER A 13 48.98 54.24 -13.48
N ALA A 14 50.28 54.12 -13.75
CA ALA A 14 51.31 53.77 -12.76
C ALA A 14 51.46 54.87 -11.69
N PHE A 15 51.44 56.14 -12.11
CA PHE A 15 51.45 57.30 -11.20
C PHE A 15 50.19 57.37 -10.33
N LYS A 16 49.02 57.05 -10.90
CA LYS A 16 47.75 57.02 -10.16
C LYS A 16 47.64 55.89 -9.13
N LEU A 17 48.30 54.75 -9.36
CA LEU A 17 48.23 53.55 -8.52
C LEU A 17 49.38 53.40 -7.52
N PRO A 18 50.12 54.48 -7.25
CA PRO A 18 51.53 54.50 -6.83
C PRO A 18 52.27 53.15 -6.91
N ASP A 19 52.32 52.54 -8.09
CA ASP A 19 53.00 51.24 -8.26
C ASP A 19 54.51 51.46 -8.36
N GLU A 20 55.20 51.47 -7.21
CA GLU A 20 56.65 51.71 -7.12
C GLU A 20 57.48 50.79 -8.03
N LYS A 21 57.05 49.54 -8.22
CA LYS A 21 57.78 48.58 -9.08
C LYS A 21 57.61 48.88 -10.55
N LEU A 22 56.45 49.38 -10.96
CA LEU A 22 56.21 49.79 -12.34
C LEU A 22 56.85 51.16 -12.60
N LEU A 23 56.73 52.10 -11.66
CA LEU A 23 57.33 53.43 -11.75
C LEU A 23 58.85 53.37 -11.80
N THR A 24 59.52 52.52 -11.02
CA THR A 24 60.98 52.34 -11.07
C THR A 24 61.48 51.80 -12.42
N LYS A 25 60.69 50.95 -13.08
CA LYS A 25 61.01 50.44 -14.42
C LYS A 25 60.78 51.50 -15.50
N LEU A 26 59.81 52.38 -15.29
CA LEU A 26 59.46 53.48 -16.18
C LEU A 26 60.35 54.73 -15.98
N SER A 27 60.93 54.92 -14.78
CA SER A 27 61.74 56.08 -14.41
C SER A 27 63.19 56.03 -14.93
N GLN A 28 63.59 54.95 -15.62
CA GLN A 28 64.93 54.81 -16.20
C GLN A 28 65.15 55.68 -17.46
N GLY A 29 64.29 56.67 -17.71
CA GLY A 29 64.55 57.76 -18.65
C GLY A 29 64.32 57.42 -20.13
N THR A 30 63.65 56.31 -20.43
CA THR A 30 63.38 55.85 -21.79
C THR A 30 61.91 55.49 -21.92
N ASP A 31 61.25 55.95 -22.99
CA ASP A 31 59.87 55.59 -23.29
C ASP A 31 59.72 54.06 -23.49
N LEU A 32 58.49 53.54 -23.33
CA LEU A 32 58.23 52.10 -23.52
C LEU A 32 58.61 51.59 -24.93
N ILE A 33 58.75 52.52 -25.88
CA ILE A 33 59.15 52.24 -27.26
C ILE A 33 60.64 51.93 -27.33
N ALA A 34 61.49 52.74 -26.70
CA ALA A 34 62.94 52.54 -26.62
C ALA A 34 63.33 51.30 -25.79
N LEU A 35 62.46 50.87 -24.87
CA LEU A 35 62.64 49.65 -24.08
C LEU A 35 62.13 48.36 -24.75
N GLU A 36 61.55 48.45 -25.96
CA GLU A 36 60.84 47.34 -26.63
C GLU A 36 59.89 46.59 -25.68
N ALA A 37 59.22 47.32 -24.80
CA ALA A 37 58.51 46.73 -23.68
C ALA A 37 57.34 45.85 -24.16
N LYS A 38 57.34 44.59 -23.73
CA LYS A 38 56.23 43.65 -23.97
C LYS A 38 55.32 43.58 -22.75
N TYR A 39 54.02 43.54 -22.99
CA TYR A 39 53.01 43.47 -21.94
C TYR A 39 52.02 42.32 -22.20
N HIS A 40 51.49 41.75 -21.13
CA HIS A 40 50.34 40.84 -21.24
C HIS A 40 49.06 41.66 -21.39
N PRO A 41 48.19 41.36 -22.37
CA PRO A 41 46.92 42.07 -22.56
C PRO A 41 46.03 42.07 -21.31
N ALA A 42 46.01 40.95 -20.57
CA ALA A 42 45.24 40.82 -19.34
C ALA A 42 45.78 41.71 -18.19
N CYS A 43 47.10 41.83 -18.05
CA CYS A 43 47.72 42.69 -17.04
C CYS A 43 47.50 44.17 -17.35
N LEU A 44 47.58 44.56 -18.62
CA LEU A 44 47.30 45.93 -19.05
C LEU A 44 45.84 46.31 -18.77
N ALA A 45 44.89 45.42 -19.09
CA ALA A 45 43.47 45.64 -18.79
C ALA A 45 43.20 45.75 -17.28
N GLN A 46 43.89 44.96 -16.45
CA GLN A 46 43.79 45.05 -14.99
C GLN A 46 44.38 46.36 -14.45
N LEU A 47 45.51 46.82 -14.98
CA LEU A 47 46.12 48.10 -14.61
C LEU A 47 45.17 49.26 -14.88
N TYR A 48 44.58 49.31 -16.08
CA TYR A 48 43.63 50.35 -16.45
C TYR A 48 42.35 50.29 -15.60
N LYS A 49 41.80 49.09 -15.38
CA LYS A 49 40.61 48.93 -14.52
C LYS A 49 40.85 49.40 -13.09
N LYS A 50 42.04 49.14 -12.53
CA LYS A 50 42.44 49.64 -11.21
C LYS A 50 42.59 51.16 -11.20
N ALA A 51 43.26 51.74 -12.21
CA ALA A 51 43.45 53.19 -12.30
C ALA A 51 42.14 53.95 -12.53
N ASP A 52 41.21 53.37 -13.30
CA ASP A 52 39.88 53.94 -13.53
C ASP A 52 38.99 53.85 -12.30
N SER A 53 39.12 52.79 -11.48
CA SER A 53 38.37 52.67 -10.20
C SER A 53 38.73 53.75 -9.18
N LEU A 54 39.92 54.36 -9.28
CA LEU A 54 40.33 55.49 -8.44
C LEU A 54 39.78 56.83 -8.94
N ASN A 55 39.45 56.95 -10.23
CA ASN A 55 38.76 58.14 -10.74
C ASN A 55 37.28 58.15 -10.30
N GLU A 56 36.64 56.98 -10.14
CA GLU A 56 35.29 56.89 -9.57
C GLU A 56 35.22 57.29 -8.09
N THR A 57 36.36 57.33 -7.38
CA THR A 57 36.44 57.77 -5.97
C THR A 57 36.79 59.25 -5.79
N ALA A 58 37.13 59.98 -6.86
CA ALA A 58 37.57 61.38 -6.79
C ALA A 58 36.48 62.40 -7.19
N ASP A 59 35.29 61.95 -7.58
CA ASP A 59 34.18 62.80 -8.01
C ASP A 59 32.95 62.59 -7.11
N GLN A 60 33.11 62.91 -5.81
CA GLN A 60 31.99 63.02 -4.88
C GLN A 60 32.00 64.40 -4.24
N ASN A 61 31.12 65.26 -4.75
CA ASN A 61 30.64 66.45 -4.04
C ASN A 61 30.15 66.02 -2.65
N GLU A 62 30.86 66.44 -1.63
CA GLU A 62 30.73 65.98 -0.23
C GLU A 62 29.44 66.39 0.51
N ASN A 63 28.36 66.84 -0.15
CA ASN A 63 27.17 67.32 0.59
C ASN A 63 25.78 67.04 -0.02
N GLU A 64 25.64 66.09 -0.95
CA GLU A 64 24.32 65.56 -1.30
C GLU A 64 24.16 64.12 -0.81
N ILE A 65 23.16 63.89 0.05
CA ILE A 65 22.81 62.54 0.52
C ILE A 65 22.34 61.74 -0.70
N SER A 66 23.20 60.85 -1.19
CA SER A 66 22.87 60.04 -2.36
C SER A 66 21.60 59.20 -2.11
N PRO A 67 20.73 59.01 -3.12
CA PRO A 67 19.55 58.15 -2.99
C PRO A 67 19.92 56.71 -2.61
N GLU A 68 21.16 56.27 -2.90
CA GLU A 68 21.72 54.99 -2.47
C GLU A 68 22.01 54.91 -0.98
N SER A 69 22.37 56.01 -0.35
CA SER A 69 22.56 56.12 1.10
C SER A 69 21.21 56.11 1.81
N ILE A 70 20.21 56.84 1.28
CA ILE A 70 18.84 56.86 1.83
C ILE A 70 18.21 55.48 1.75
N ALA A 71 18.23 54.85 0.56
CA ALA A 71 17.66 53.51 0.38
C ALA A 71 18.34 52.46 1.26
N LEU A 72 19.64 52.61 1.58
CA LEU A 72 20.35 51.65 2.41
C LEU A 72 20.00 51.84 3.89
N ALA A 73 19.89 53.09 4.35
CA ALA A 73 19.48 53.40 5.71
C ALA A 73 18.05 52.92 5.98
N GLU A 74 17.13 53.14 5.05
CA GLU A 74 15.75 52.63 5.17
C GLU A 74 15.69 51.10 5.13
N LEU A 75 16.51 50.45 4.29
CA LEU A 75 16.60 48.99 4.27
C LEU A 75 17.15 48.43 5.58
N ALA A 76 18.15 49.09 6.18
CA ALA A 76 18.69 48.70 7.47
C ALA A 76 17.63 48.85 8.59
N SER A 77 16.91 49.98 8.60
CA SER A 77 15.79 50.21 9.52
C SER A 77 14.69 49.15 9.37
N TYR A 78 14.34 48.79 8.13
CA TYR A 78 13.40 47.71 7.84
C TYR A 78 13.88 46.36 8.40
N ILE A 79 15.17 46.04 8.29
CA ILE A 79 15.74 44.79 8.82
C ILE A 79 15.72 44.77 10.36
N GLU A 80 16.02 45.90 11.01
CA GLU A 80 16.02 46.01 12.48
C GLU A 80 14.61 45.97 13.09
N GLU A 81 13.66 46.67 12.47
CA GLU A 81 12.27 46.75 12.94
C GLU A 81 11.44 45.51 12.56
N SER A 82 11.92 44.70 11.62
CA SER A 82 11.21 43.51 11.20
C SER A 82 11.16 42.46 12.31
N SER A 83 9.95 41.90 12.48
CA SER A 83 9.72 40.72 13.31
C SER A 83 10.39 39.46 12.74
N GLU A 84 10.74 39.47 11.45
CA GLU A 84 11.49 38.39 10.82
C GLU A 84 12.93 38.32 11.37
N SER A 85 13.46 37.10 11.39
CA SER A 85 14.78 36.82 11.99
C SER A 85 15.82 36.38 10.97
N VAL A 86 15.39 36.03 9.76
CA VAL A 86 16.22 35.54 8.66
C VAL A 86 15.73 36.19 7.37
N PHE A 87 16.64 36.78 6.61
CA PHE A 87 16.33 37.52 5.38
C PHE A 87 17.10 36.93 4.20
N LYS A 88 16.41 36.66 3.09
CA LYS A 88 17.08 36.23 1.86
C LYS A 88 17.67 37.44 1.14
N LEU A 89 18.96 37.40 0.83
CA LEU A 89 19.69 38.51 0.19
C LEU A 89 19.07 38.90 -1.16
N ALA A 90 18.55 37.91 -1.91
CA ALA A 90 17.89 38.16 -3.18
C ALA A 90 16.63 39.03 -3.04
N ASP A 91 15.90 38.87 -1.93
CA ASP A 91 14.67 39.63 -1.69
C ASP A 91 14.99 41.02 -1.14
N LEU A 92 15.99 41.14 -0.25
CA LEU A 92 16.53 42.43 0.16
C LEU A 92 17.08 43.24 -1.04
N ALA A 93 17.72 42.57 -2.01
CA ALA A 93 18.18 43.22 -3.23
C ALA A 93 17.01 43.76 -4.07
N LYS A 94 15.87 43.05 -4.13
CA LYS A 94 14.66 43.55 -4.80
C LYS A 94 14.03 44.73 -4.05
N VAL A 95 13.95 44.66 -2.73
CA VAL A 95 13.43 45.78 -1.90
C VAL A 95 14.29 47.02 -2.08
N TYR A 96 15.62 46.85 -2.02
CA TYR A 96 16.59 47.90 -2.30
C TYR A 96 16.43 48.48 -3.70
N GLN A 97 16.23 47.62 -4.72
CA GLN A 97 16.01 48.05 -6.11
C GLN A 97 14.76 48.90 -6.26
N SER A 98 13.64 48.42 -5.72
CA SER A 98 12.37 49.11 -5.76
C SER A 98 12.47 50.47 -5.08
N ARG A 99 13.20 50.55 -3.96
CA ARG A 99 13.37 51.82 -3.26
C ARG A 99 14.27 52.80 -4.02
N LEU A 100 15.35 52.33 -4.63
CA LEU A 100 16.18 53.15 -5.51
C LEU A 100 15.38 53.73 -6.70
N GLN A 101 14.48 52.94 -7.28
CA GLN A 101 13.59 53.42 -8.36
C GLN A 101 12.64 54.52 -7.86
N GLN A 102 12.06 54.36 -6.66
CA GLN A 102 11.20 55.38 -6.06
C GLN A 102 11.93 56.68 -5.74
N LEU A 103 13.23 56.61 -5.43
CA LEU A 103 14.09 57.77 -5.19
C LEU A 103 14.65 58.39 -6.48
N GLY A 104 14.12 58.02 -7.66
CA GLY A 104 14.43 58.65 -8.94
C GLY A 104 15.59 58.03 -9.72
N ARG A 105 16.12 56.86 -9.33
CA ARG A 105 17.21 56.19 -10.05
C ARG A 105 16.69 55.30 -11.19
N PRO A 106 17.16 55.45 -12.45
CA PRO A 106 16.72 54.63 -13.57
C PRO A 106 17.15 53.16 -13.43
N SER A 107 16.23 52.23 -13.74
CA SER A 107 16.29 50.79 -13.45
C SER A 107 17.31 49.95 -14.26
N THR A 108 18.30 50.57 -14.91
CA THR A 108 19.13 49.87 -15.91
C THR A 108 20.33 49.13 -15.34
N ALA A 109 20.70 49.35 -14.07
CA ALA A 109 21.83 48.67 -13.44
C ALA A 109 21.36 47.50 -12.55
N ARG A 110 21.78 46.28 -12.88
CA ARG A 110 21.60 45.09 -12.03
C ARG A 110 22.37 45.31 -10.73
N ILE A 111 21.67 45.26 -9.59
CA ILE A 111 22.31 45.43 -8.28
C ILE A 111 23.31 44.30 -8.06
N ASN A 112 24.52 44.68 -7.65
CA ASN A 112 25.52 43.74 -7.18
C ASN A 112 25.14 43.29 -5.76
N SER A 113 24.53 42.11 -5.64
CA SER A 113 24.07 41.55 -4.38
C SER A 113 25.21 41.32 -3.39
N THR A 114 26.41 40.98 -3.85
CA THR A 114 27.60 40.84 -2.99
C THR A 114 27.99 42.17 -2.35
N ARG A 115 28.05 43.24 -3.15
CA ARG A 115 28.34 44.60 -2.64
C ARG A 115 27.24 45.11 -1.71
N LEU A 116 25.97 44.79 -2.00
CA LEU A 116 24.85 45.12 -1.11
C LEU A 116 24.98 44.37 0.23
N LYS A 117 25.31 43.08 0.20
CA LYS A 117 25.54 42.26 1.41
C LYS A 117 26.62 42.89 2.30
N GLU A 118 27.79 43.21 1.73
CA GLU A 118 28.89 43.83 2.46
C GLU A 118 28.47 45.16 3.11
N ARG A 119 27.72 45.99 2.38
CA ARG A 119 27.19 47.26 2.93
C ARG A 119 26.21 47.01 4.08
N ILE A 120 25.29 46.05 3.95
CA ILE A 120 24.34 45.72 5.02
C ILE A 120 25.08 45.22 6.27
N LEU A 121 26.03 44.28 6.12
CA LEU A 121 26.82 43.75 7.23
C LEU A 121 27.69 44.81 7.90
N THR A 122 28.14 45.83 7.15
CA THR A 122 28.91 46.96 7.70
C THR A 122 28.03 47.85 8.59
N HIS A 123 26.77 48.10 8.18
CA HIS A 123 25.85 48.94 8.96
C HIS A 123 25.16 48.18 10.10
N LEU A 124 24.99 46.85 9.97
CA LEU A 124 24.36 45.97 10.95
C LEU A 124 25.35 44.88 11.41
N PRO A 125 26.28 45.19 12.34
CA PRO A 125 27.32 44.26 12.76
C PRO A 125 26.81 43.05 13.56
N SER A 126 25.56 43.08 14.03
CA SER A 126 24.90 41.96 14.71
C SER A 126 24.30 40.92 13.74
N LEU A 127 24.32 41.22 12.45
CA LEU A 127 23.85 40.37 11.35
C LEU A 127 25.01 39.47 10.85
N GLU A 128 24.72 38.22 10.54
CA GLU A 128 25.66 37.27 9.95
C GLU A 128 25.12 36.69 8.66
N ASP A 129 26.01 36.38 7.71
CA ASP A 129 25.65 35.73 6.46
C ASP A 129 25.83 34.21 6.49
N TYR A 130 24.85 33.53 5.91
CA TYR A 130 24.79 32.07 5.82
C TYR A 130 24.52 31.71 4.36
N SER A 131 25.40 30.90 3.78
CA SER A 131 25.26 30.44 2.39
C SER A 131 24.72 29.02 2.35
N GLU A 132 23.65 28.81 1.58
CA GLU A 132 23.07 27.50 1.31
C GLU A 132 22.97 27.32 -0.21
N GLY A 133 23.95 26.62 -0.78
CA GLY A 133 24.06 26.47 -2.23
C GLY A 133 24.22 27.81 -2.94
N ARG A 134 23.21 28.21 -3.71
CA ARG A 134 23.20 29.48 -4.48
C ARG A 134 22.56 30.64 -3.74
N ASP A 135 21.92 30.37 -2.60
CA ASP A 135 21.18 31.36 -1.84
C ASP A 135 22.01 31.84 -0.64
N VAL A 136 21.89 33.13 -0.34
CA VAL A 136 22.55 33.78 0.81
C VAL A 136 21.48 34.35 1.72
N TYR A 137 21.55 33.99 2.99
CA TYR A 137 20.65 34.42 4.05
C TYR A 137 21.40 35.31 5.04
N LEU A 138 20.71 36.27 5.62
CA LEU A 138 21.22 37.18 6.64
C LEU A 138 20.37 37.03 7.90
N ALA A 139 20.99 36.80 9.05
CA ALA A 139 20.27 36.59 10.31
C ALA A 139 21.02 37.16 11.51
N PHE A 140 20.29 37.62 12.53
CA PHE A 140 20.89 38.10 13.77
C PHE A 140 21.38 36.92 14.61
N ARG A 141 22.65 36.96 15.05
CA ARG A 141 23.27 35.90 15.86
C ARG A 141 22.45 35.56 17.12
N GLU A 142 21.91 36.58 17.79
CA GLU A 142 21.09 36.41 19.00
C GLU A 142 19.72 35.77 18.72
N LYS A 143 19.09 36.11 17.58
CA LYS A 143 17.80 35.53 17.17
C LYS A 143 17.98 34.08 16.70
N LEU A 144 19.07 33.75 16.01
CA LEU A 144 19.42 32.37 15.66
C LEU A 144 19.58 31.49 16.90
N ALA A 145 20.28 31.95 17.93
CA ALA A 145 20.41 31.19 19.18
C ALA A 145 19.06 31.01 19.92
N LYS A 146 18.09 31.91 19.72
CA LYS A 146 16.71 31.76 20.24
C LYS A 146 15.86 30.83 19.36
N ILE A 147 16.00 30.87 18.04
CA ILE A 147 15.32 29.98 17.10
C ILE A 147 15.83 28.55 17.26
N ILE A 148 17.15 28.37 17.37
CA ILE A 148 17.76 27.06 17.63
C ILE A 148 17.33 26.55 19.00
N ARG A 149 17.32 27.40 20.05
CA ARG A 149 16.78 27.00 21.36
C ARG A 149 15.29 26.68 21.33
N GLY A 150 14.49 27.44 20.59
CA GLY A 150 13.06 27.21 20.41
C GLY A 150 12.77 25.95 19.59
N ALA A 151 13.63 25.61 18.64
CA ALA A 151 13.57 24.36 17.88
C ALA A 151 14.11 23.15 18.67
N HIS A 152 15.00 23.37 19.66
CA HIS A 152 15.55 22.33 20.53
C HIS A 152 14.72 22.08 21.79
N MET A 153 13.95 23.07 22.24
CA MET A 153 12.88 22.88 23.20
C MET A 153 11.71 22.29 22.40
N VAL A 154 11.60 20.98 22.33
CA VAL A 154 10.43 20.30 21.79
C VAL A 154 9.21 20.83 22.55
N ASP A 155 8.51 21.80 21.97
CA ASP A 155 7.31 22.39 22.57
C ASP A 155 6.20 21.34 22.44
N SER A 156 6.23 20.40 23.37
CA SER A 156 5.32 19.26 23.44
C SER A 156 3.86 19.73 23.47
N ASP A 157 3.63 20.95 23.97
CA ASP A 157 2.32 21.59 23.99
C ASP A 157 1.89 22.06 22.59
N GLU A 158 2.80 22.60 21.78
CA GLU A 158 2.51 22.97 20.39
C GLU A 158 2.24 21.73 19.51
N GLU A 159 3.04 20.67 19.65
CA GLU A 159 2.79 19.39 18.96
C GLU A 159 1.45 18.77 19.39
N ALA A 160 1.12 18.81 20.68
CA ALA A 160 -0.17 18.35 21.19
C ALA A 160 -1.34 19.16 20.61
N ILE A 161 -1.20 20.48 20.46
CA ILE A 161 -2.20 21.33 19.82
C ILE A 161 -2.40 20.92 18.35
N HIS A 162 -1.33 20.64 17.61
CA HIS A 162 -1.41 20.19 16.22
C HIS A 162 -2.11 18.83 16.10
N LEU A 163 -1.81 17.88 17.00
CA LEU A 163 -2.48 16.58 17.05
C LEU A 163 -3.99 16.72 17.31
N VAL A 164 -4.39 17.58 18.26
CA VAL A 164 -5.80 17.83 18.56
C VAL A 164 -6.51 18.46 17.35
N LYS A 165 -5.87 19.42 16.65
CA LYS A 165 -6.41 20.03 15.44
C LYS A 165 -6.61 19.00 14.33
N ALA A 166 -5.60 18.17 14.05
CA ALA A 166 -5.67 17.11 13.05
C ALA A 166 -6.78 16.10 13.37
N ALA A 167 -6.87 15.65 14.63
CA ALA A 167 -7.92 14.74 15.08
C ALA A 167 -9.31 15.36 14.90
N ASN A 168 -9.50 16.64 15.22
CA ASN A 168 -10.78 17.32 15.05
C ASN A 168 -11.21 17.43 13.58
N ILE A 169 -10.28 17.71 12.66
CA ILE A 169 -10.55 17.77 11.23
C ILE A 169 -11.03 16.41 10.72
N VAL A 170 -10.24 15.35 10.95
CA VAL A 170 -10.56 14.01 10.45
C VAL A 170 -11.83 13.48 11.11
N ARG A 171 -11.99 13.68 12.42
CA ARG A 171 -13.18 13.24 13.15
C ARG A 171 -14.46 13.92 12.65
N LYS A 172 -14.41 15.20 12.27
CA LYS A 172 -15.57 15.88 11.69
C LYS A 172 -16.05 15.16 10.43
N ASP A 173 -15.13 14.82 9.52
CA ASP A 173 -15.43 14.12 8.27
C ASP A 173 -15.91 12.67 8.50
N MET A 174 -15.33 11.98 9.48
CA MET A 174 -15.79 10.64 9.87
C MET A 174 -17.22 10.66 10.41
N LEU A 175 -17.58 11.69 11.19
CA LEU A 175 -18.89 11.77 11.81
C LEU A 175 -20.00 12.13 10.80
N THR A 176 -19.67 12.86 9.73
CA THR A 176 -20.59 13.19 8.63
C THR A 176 -20.72 12.05 7.62
N THR A 177 -19.68 11.25 7.43
CA THR A 177 -19.71 10.10 6.52
C THR A 177 -20.65 9.02 7.04
N THR A 178 -21.62 8.62 6.21
CA THR A 178 -22.56 7.54 6.50
C THR A 178 -22.38 6.39 5.54
N ASN A 179 -22.46 5.17 6.06
CA ASN A 179 -22.48 3.96 5.27
C ASN A 179 -23.44 2.96 5.90
N THR A 180 -24.28 2.35 5.07
CA THR A 180 -25.26 1.36 5.50
C THR A 180 -25.24 0.18 4.55
N PHE A 181 -25.09 -1.01 5.10
CA PHE A 181 -25.21 -2.23 4.32
C PHE A 181 -26.65 -2.48 3.90
N ASN A 182 -26.86 -2.58 2.58
CA ASN A 182 -28.16 -2.79 1.94
C ASN A 182 -28.39 -4.23 1.46
N GLY A 183 -27.50 -5.17 1.83
CA GLY A 183 -27.58 -6.57 1.41
C GLY A 183 -26.50 -7.01 0.42
N SER A 184 -25.75 -6.08 -0.17
CA SER A 184 -24.63 -6.36 -1.08
C SER A 184 -23.45 -5.41 -0.86
N PHE A 185 -22.29 -5.79 -1.39
CA PHE A 185 -21.10 -4.95 -1.44
C PHE A 185 -20.81 -4.57 -2.89
N ASP A 186 -20.73 -3.26 -3.15
CA ASP A 186 -20.29 -2.75 -4.45
C ASP A 186 -18.77 -2.94 -4.63
N ALA A 187 -18.28 -2.92 -5.88
CA ALA A 187 -16.86 -3.14 -6.20
C ALA A 187 -15.91 -2.21 -5.40
N ASN A 188 -16.29 -0.93 -5.25
CA ASN A 188 -15.50 0.07 -4.54
C ASN A 188 -16.03 0.35 -3.12
N CYS A 189 -16.79 -0.58 -2.52
CA CYS A 189 -17.42 -0.38 -1.21
C CYS A 189 -16.41 -0.07 -0.10
N GLN A 190 -15.20 -0.64 -0.19
CA GLN A 190 -14.15 -0.44 0.80
C GLN A 190 -13.68 1.01 0.84
N GLU A 191 -13.31 1.58 -0.31
CA GLU A 191 -12.85 2.97 -0.42
C GLU A 191 -13.97 3.97 -0.14
N ASN A 192 -15.18 3.69 -0.65
CA ASN A 192 -16.34 4.58 -0.46
C ASN A 192 -16.85 4.63 0.98
N SER A 193 -16.45 3.67 1.82
CA SER A 193 -16.90 3.59 3.20
C SER A 193 -16.15 4.52 4.16
N VAL A 194 -15.09 5.19 3.69
CA VAL A 194 -14.21 6.04 4.51
C VAL A 194 -14.03 7.44 3.89
N PRO A 195 -13.91 8.50 4.71
CA PRO A 195 -13.56 9.82 4.18
C PRO A 195 -12.13 9.86 3.64
N LYS A 196 -11.90 10.63 2.56
CA LYS A 196 -10.57 10.82 1.95
C LYS A 196 -9.55 11.42 2.92
N SER A 197 -9.98 12.30 3.83
CA SER A 197 -9.11 12.89 4.85
C SER A 197 -8.58 11.86 5.85
N LEU A 198 -9.44 10.91 6.26
CA LEU A 198 -9.02 9.79 7.11
C LEU A 198 -8.03 8.89 6.38
N LEU A 199 -8.36 8.49 5.14
CA LEU A 199 -7.48 7.63 4.37
C LEU A 199 -6.11 8.28 4.12
N SER A 200 -6.10 9.58 3.79
CA SER A 200 -4.87 10.36 3.63
C SER A 200 -4.02 10.37 4.91
N LEU A 201 -4.62 10.66 6.07
CA LEU A 201 -3.91 10.64 7.36
C LEU A 201 -3.31 9.27 7.67
N ILE A 202 -4.05 8.18 7.44
CA ILE A 202 -3.56 6.82 7.68
C ILE A 202 -2.41 6.49 6.73
N ASN A 203 -2.49 6.90 5.48
CA ASN A 203 -1.40 6.67 4.53
C ASN A 203 -0.15 7.49 4.89
N MET A 204 -0.31 8.71 5.39
CA MET A 204 0.80 9.51 5.91
C MET A 204 1.45 8.87 7.14
N ILE A 205 0.66 8.20 7.99
CA ILE A 205 1.18 7.45 9.16
C ILE A 205 1.93 6.19 8.73
N LEU A 206 1.37 5.41 7.79
CA LEU A 206 1.95 4.12 7.36
C LEU A 206 3.17 4.28 6.47
N TYR A 207 3.18 5.29 5.59
CA TYR A 207 4.17 5.42 4.50
C TYR A 207 4.89 6.78 4.49
N GLY A 208 4.64 7.62 5.49
CA GLY A 208 5.20 8.97 5.61
C GLY A 208 4.45 10.02 4.77
N PRO A 209 4.59 11.33 5.09
CA PRO A 209 3.85 12.40 4.43
C PRO A 209 4.42 12.85 3.08
N ASN A 210 5.54 12.27 2.63
CA ASN A 210 6.21 12.67 1.39
C ASN A 210 5.33 12.35 0.16
N ILE A 211 5.17 13.32 -0.73
CA ILE A 211 4.35 13.18 -1.94
C ILE A 211 4.87 12.08 -2.89
N GLU A 212 6.19 11.86 -2.95
CA GLU A 212 6.81 10.82 -3.75
C GLU A 212 6.52 9.43 -3.18
N THR A 213 6.59 9.28 -1.86
CA THR A 213 6.24 8.01 -1.19
C THR A 213 4.75 7.73 -1.32
N GLN A 214 3.89 8.74 -1.13
CA GLN A 214 2.44 8.61 -1.32
C GLN A 214 2.05 8.25 -2.76
N SER A 215 2.78 8.75 -3.77
CA SER A 215 2.48 8.48 -5.18
C SER A 215 2.79 7.04 -5.59
N CYS A 216 3.76 6.39 -4.93
CA CYS A 216 4.15 5.01 -5.21
C CYS A 216 3.14 3.96 -4.69
N TYR A 217 2.35 4.30 -3.65
CA TYR A 217 1.40 3.37 -3.00
C TYR A 217 -0.08 3.60 -3.39
N LEU A 218 -0.34 4.48 -4.36
CA LEU A 218 -1.70 4.78 -4.85
C LEU A 218 -2.42 3.57 -5.47
N THR A 219 -1.70 2.52 -5.89
CA THR A 219 -2.26 1.37 -6.62
C THR A 219 -2.57 0.13 -5.76
N ALA A 220 -2.10 0.06 -4.50
CA ALA A 220 -2.28 -1.16 -3.68
C ALA A 220 -2.22 -0.92 -2.15
N ASN A 221 -2.88 0.12 -1.63
CA ASN A 221 -2.87 0.40 -0.19
C ASN A 221 -4.04 -0.25 0.59
N GLN A 222 -4.14 -1.58 0.49
CA GLN A 222 -5.12 -2.35 1.25
C GLN A 222 -4.99 -2.18 2.79
N PRO A 223 -3.78 -2.10 3.39
CA PRO A 223 -3.64 -1.88 4.83
C PRO A 223 -4.24 -0.54 5.29
N GLY A 224 -3.96 0.56 4.58
CA GLY A 224 -4.48 1.88 4.89
C GLY A 224 -6.00 1.95 4.79
N VAL A 225 -6.57 1.37 3.73
CA VAL A 225 -8.04 1.26 3.55
C VAL A 225 -8.68 0.43 4.66
N THR A 226 -8.02 -0.63 5.11
CA THR A 226 -8.54 -1.52 6.17
C THR A 226 -8.53 -0.82 7.53
N ILE A 227 -7.42 -0.16 7.89
CA ILE A 227 -7.30 0.58 9.15
C ILE A 227 -8.26 1.77 9.19
N ALA A 228 -8.38 2.51 8.08
CA ALA A 228 -9.35 3.60 7.97
C ALA A 228 -10.79 3.10 8.18
N GLN A 229 -11.16 1.94 7.63
CA GLN A 229 -12.48 1.35 7.83
C GLN A 229 -12.74 0.96 9.29
N LEU A 230 -11.74 0.45 10.00
CA LEU A 230 -11.86 0.13 11.42
C LEU A 230 -11.98 1.38 12.29
N LEU A 231 -11.23 2.43 11.98
CA LEU A 231 -11.36 3.73 12.66
C LEU A 231 -12.74 4.34 12.42
N GLN A 232 -13.22 4.32 11.18
CA GLN A 232 -14.56 4.80 10.82
C GLN A 232 -15.66 4.03 11.58
N TYR A 233 -15.54 2.70 11.64
CA TYR A 233 -16.48 1.82 12.34
C TYR A 233 -16.52 2.09 13.85
N ASN A 234 -15.36 2.28 14.49
CA ASN A 234 -15.26 2.48 15.93
C ASN A 234 -15.46 3.94 16.37
N CYS A 235 -15.63 4.89 15.42
CA CYS A 235 -15.84 6.29 15.74
C CYS A 235 -17.27 6.59 16.24
N TYR A 236 -17.37 7.11 17.47
CA TYR A 236 -18.63 7.45 18.13
C TYR A 236 -18.79 8.97 18.29
N ALA A 237 -20.03 9.47 18.22
CA ALA A 237 -20.35 10.84 18.63
C ALA A 237 -20.77 10.84 20.11
N ARG A 238 -20.18 11.72 20.93
CA ARG A 238 -20.59 11.89 22.33
C ARG A 238 -21.96 12.59 22.36
N ARG A 239 -23.02 11.89 22.75
CA ARG A 239 -24.33 12.52 23.02
C ARG A 239 -24.39 12.94 24.49
N ARG A 240 -24.75 14.20 24.77
CA ARG A 240 -24.99 14.66 26.14
C ARG A 240 -26.15 13.85 26.73
N GLY A 241 -25.94 13.19 27.87
CA GLY A 241 -27.00 12.55 28.66
C GLY A 241 -27.11 11.01 28.61
N THR A 242 -26.35 10.31 27.76
CA THR A 242 -26.37 8.83 27.73
C THR A 242 -25.00 8.23 28.05
N LYS A 243 -24.92 7.39 29.09
CA LYS A 243 -23.71 6.62 29.48
C LYS A 243 -23.40 5.43 28.55
N GLN A 244 -24.23 5.15 27.54
CA GLN A 244 -24.03 4.03 26.63
C GLN A 244 -23.41 4.46 25.30
N GLU A 245 -22.26 3.83 25.01
CA GLU A 245 -21.57 3.83 23.74
C GLU A 245 -22.40 3.06 22.70
N ARG A 246 -23.23 3.76 21.92
CA ARG A 246 -23.95 3.12 20.80
C ARG A 246 -23.15 3.29 19.52
N LYS A 247 -22.53 2.21 19.05
CA LYS A 247 -22.04 2.10 17.67
C LYS A 247 -23.22 2.40 16.73
N ASN A 248 -23.06 3.38 15.85
CA ASN A 248 -24.13 3.82 14.97
C ASN A 248 -24.23 2.87 13.78
N LYS A 249 -25.42 2.29 13.54
CA LYS A 249 -25.69 1.41 12.39
C LYS A 249 -25.39 2.07 11.05
N SER A 250 -25.41 3.41 10.99
CA SER A 250 -25.10 4.20 9.79
C SER A 250 -23.61 4.36 9.51
N ARG A 251 -22.72 3.60 10.17
CA ARG A 251 -21.26 3.61 9.94
C ARG A 251 -20.66 2.21 9.98
N GLU A 252 -21.48 1.19 9.75
CA GLU A 252 -20.95 -0.17 9.60
C GLU A 252 -20.12 -0.22 8.31
N THR A 253 -18.84 -0.56 8.42
CA THR A 253 -17.94 -0.65 7.28
C THR A 253 -17.91 -2.06 6.69
N PRO A 254 -17.65 -2.21 5.38
CA PRO A 254 -17.55 -3.50 4.72
C PRO A 254 -16.61 -4.47 5.44
N VAL A 255 -15.43 -4.02 5.86
CA VAL A 255 -14.46 -4.84 6.60
C VAL A 255 -15.06 -5.40 7.90
N ALA A 256 -15.75 -4.59 8.71
CA ALA A 256 -16.32 -5.04 9.98
C ALA A 256 -17.48 -6.05 9.76
N ILE A 257 -18.29 -5.84 8.73
CA ILE A 257 -19.40 -6.75 8.39
C ILE A 257 -18.86 -8.06 7.81
N TYR A 258 -17.98 -7.97 6.81
CA TYR A 258 -17.39 -9.11 6.13
C TYR A 258 -16.62 -10.00 7.10
N THR A 259 -15.77 -9.42 7.94
CA THR A 259 -15.01 -10.17 8.96
C THR A 259 -15.94 -10.97 9.87
N GLY A 260 -17.02 -10.35 10.35
CA GLY A 260 -18.02 -11.03 11.18
C GLY A 260 -18.73 -12.19 10.46
N LEU A 261 -19.15 -11.97 9.22
CA LEU A 261 -19.79 -12.99 8.38
C LEU A 261 -18.82 -14.14 8.04
N ALA A 262 -17.59 -13.82 7.65
CA ALA A 262 -16.56 -14.79 7.29
C ALA A 262 -16.21 -15.69 8.47
N ILE A 263 -15.96 -15.10 9.65
CA ILE A 263 -15.70 -15.86 10.89
C ILE A 263 -16.89 -16.76 11.21
N ARG A 264 -18.11 -16.22 11.23
CA ARG A 264 -19.31 -17.02 11.51
C ARG A 264 -19.52 -18.17 10.52
N SER A 265 -19.17 -17.96 9.25
CA SER A 265 -19.30 -18.96 8.20
C SER A 265 -18.33 -20.14 8.41
N LYS A 266 -17.10 -19.85 8.83
CA LYS A 266 -16.02 -20.83 9.01
C LYS A 266 -16.09 -21.52 10.36
N THR A 267 -16.28 -20.79 11.45
CA THR A 267 -16.19 -21.34 12.82
C THR A 267 -17.52 -21.79 13.38
N ARG A 268 -18.62 -21.23 12.85
CA ARG A 268 -19.98 -21.36 13.41
C ARG A 268 -20.13 -20.91 14.87
N SER A 269 -19.06 -20.43 15.53
CA SER A 269 -19.04 -20.06 16.94
C SER A 269 -19.55 -18.64 17.16
N ARG A 270 -20.46 -18.50 18.13
CA ARG A 270 -20.93 -17.20 18.62
C ARG A 270 -19.85 -16.49 19.43
N GLU A 271 -19.12 -17.22 20.26
CA GLU A 271 -18.13 -16.66 21.18
C GLU A 271 -17.01 -15.97 20.42
N VAL A 272 -16.47 -16.61 19.36
CA VAL A 272 -15.40 -16.01 18.54
C VAL A 272 -15.86 -14.70 17.88
N VAL A 273 -17.11 -14.64 17.41
CA VAL A 273 -17.68 -13.44 16.80
C VAL A 273 -17.89 -12.33 17.83
N GLU A 274 -18.37 -12.65 19.03
CA GLU A 274 -18.52 -11.69 20.12
C GLU A 274 -17.16 -11.15 20.60
N THR A 275 -16.13 -12.00 20.69
CA THR A 275 -14.76 -11.57 21.00
C THR A 275 -14.25 -10.55 19.97
N MET A 276 -14.41 -10.84 18.67
CA MET A 276 -14.00 -9.93 17.60
C MET A 276 -14.81 -8.63 17.58
N TYR A 277 -16.09 -8.69 17.94
CA TYR A 277 -16.92 -7.50 18.10
C TYR A 277 -16.46 -6.62 19.27
N ASN A 278 -16.11 -7.23 20.40
CA ASN A 278 -15.60 -6.55 21.59
C ASN A 278 -14.24 -5.90 21.34
N LEU A 279 -13.40 -6.51 20.49
CA LEU A 279 -12.15 -5.91 20.00
C LEU A 279 -12.36 -4.80 18.96
N GLY A 280 -13.60 -4.55 18.52
CA GLY A 280 -13.90 -3.54 17.52
C GLY A 280 -13.56 -3.94 16.08
N LEU A 281 -13.33 -5.23 15.83
CA LEU A 281 -12.90 -5.76 14.52
C LEU A 281 -14.06 -6.25 13.66
N SER A 282 -15.19 -6.62 14.26
CA SER A 282 -16.37 -7.07 13.54
C SER A 282 -17.66 -6.43 14.06
N VAL A 283 -18.76 -6.61 13.33
CA VAL A 283 -20.12 -6.37 13.85
C VAL A 283 -20.54 -7.47 14.84
N SER A 284 -21.58 -7.20 15.64
CA SER A 284 -22.06 -8.14 16.66
C SER A 284 -22.70 -9.39 16.06
N TYR A 285 -22.72 -10.48 16.84
CA TYR A 285 -23.35 -11.73 16.42
C TYR A 285 -24.82 -11.54 16.06
N ASN A 286 -25.55 -10.74 16.84
CA ASN A 286 -26.95 -10.42 16.57
C ASN A 286 -27.13 -9.70 15.22
N LYS A 287 -26.20 -8.82 14.85
CA LYS A 287 -26.23 -8.14 13.55
C LYS A 287 -25.98 -9.14 12.41
N ILE A 288 -25.04 -10.05 12.56
CA ILE A 288 -24.77 -11.12 11.60
C ILE A 288 -26.01 -12.01 11.40
N LEU A 289 -26.66 -12.42 12.50
CA LEU A 289 -27.88 -13.21 12.44
C LEU A 289 -28.99 -12.43 11.72
N SER A 290 -29.16 -11.15 12.02
CA SER A 290 -30.13 -10.27 11.33
C SER A 290 -29.86 -10.19 9.83
N ILE A 291 -28.60 -10.06 9.40
CA ILE A 291 -28.22 -10.06 7.98
C ILE A 291 -28.57 -11.42 7.34
N SER A 292 -28.17 -12.53 7.99
CA SER A 292 -28.43 -13.89 7.50
C SER A 292 -29.92 -14.18 7.36
N THR A 293 -30.72 -13.79 8.35
CA THR A 293 -32.18 -13.95 8.32
C THR A 293 -32.81 -13.10 7.21
N SER A 294 -32.32 -11.87 7.00
CA SER A 294 -32.84 -11.00 5.94
C SER A 294 -32.55 -11.57 4.54
N LEU A 295 -31.33 -12.10 4.34
CA LEU A 295 -30.94 -12.80 3.11
C LEU A 295 -31.79 -14.07 2.90
N GLY A 296 -31.98 -14.88 3.95
CA GLY A 296 -32.86 -16.06 3.90
C GLY A 296 -34.30 -15.71 3.53
N ASN A 297 -34.87 -14.68 4.14
CA ASN A 297 -36.21 -14.20 3.81
C ASN A 297 -36.31 -13.65 2.37
N ALA A 298 -35.26 -13.02 1.85
CA ALA A 298 -35.20 -12.58 0.46
C ALA A 298 -35.19 -13.78 -0.50
N ALA A 299 -34.41 -14.82 -0.20
CA ALA A 299 -34.41 -16.06 -0.97
C ALA A 299 -35.78 -16.76 -0.93
N CYS A 300 -36.41 -16.86 0.25
CA CYS A 300 -37.76 -17.40 0.39
C CYS A 300 -38.79 -16.61 -0.43
N ARG A 301 -38.76 -15.27 -0.40
CA ARG A 301 -39.67 -14.44 -1.22
C ARG A 301 -39.46 -14.69 -2.71
N ARG A 302 -38.21 -14.81 -3.16
CA ARG A 302 -37.89 -15.13 -4.55
C ARG A 302 -38.42 -16.51 -4.94
N TYR A 303 -38.27 -17.51 -4.08
CA TYR A 303 -38.86 -18.83 -4.27
C TYR A 303 -40.38 -18.76 -4.42
N HIS A 304 -41.10 -18.07 -3.54
CA HIS A 304 -42.56 -17.95 -3.64
C HIS A 304 -43.01 -17.23 -4.93
N GLN A 305 -42.22 -16.30 -5.45
CA GLN A 305 -42.53 -15.58 -6.69
C GLN A 305 -42.21 -16.40 -7.95
N GLN A 306 -41.14 -17.20 -7.92
CA GLN A 306 -40.60 -17.88 -9.11
C GLN A 306 -40.87 -19.39 -9.12
N ASN A 307 -41.37 -19.94 -8.01
CA ASN A 307 -41.57 -21.36 -7.74
C ASN A 307 -40.31 -22.23 -7.95
N VAL A 308 -39.12 -21.62 -7.89
CA VAL A 308 -37.82 -22.26 -8.12
C VAL A 308 -36.79 -21.66 -7.15
N VAL A 309 -35.92 -22.52 -6.60
CA VAL A 309 -34.76 -22.09 -5.80
C VAL A 309 -33.61 -21.76 -6.75
N CYS A 310 -33.42 -20.47 -7.04
CA CYS A 310 -32.32 -19.98 -7.88
C CYS A 310 -31.21 -19.36 -7.01
N PRO A 311 -29.93 -19.74 -7.19
CA PRO A 311 -28.80 -19.04 -6.60
C PRO A 311 -28.83 -17.55 -6.97
N SER A 312 -28.49 -16.67 -6.02
CA SER A 312 -28.50 -15.20 -6.22
C SER A 312 -27.62 -14.71 -7.37
N ASN A 313 -26.63 -15.52 -7.76
CA ASN A 313 -25.64 -15.20 -8.78
C ASN A 313 -26.14 -15.48 -10.20
N LEU A 314 -27.24 -16.22 -10.36
CA LEU A 314 -27.92 -16.40 -11.64
C LEU A 314 -28.72 -15.13 -11.97
N ARG A 315 -28.15 -14.27 -12.82
CA ARG A 315 -28.87 -13.15 -13.44
C ARG A 315 -30.01 -13.71 -14.27
N THR A 316 -31.25 -13.52 -13.80
CA THR A 316 -32.42 -13.67 -14.65
C THR A 316 -32.43 -12.48 -15.60
N ASP A 317 -32.06 -12.71 -16.85
CA ASP A 317 -32.14 -11.70 -17.89
C ASP A 317 -33.57 -11.15 -17.95
N LYS A 318 -33.70 -9.82 -18.00
CA LYS A 318 -34.97 -9.10 -17.83
C LYS A 318 -35.93 -9.19 -19.04
N THR A 319 -35.78 -10.16 -19.94
CA THR A 319 -36.53 -10.21 -21.21
C THR A 319 -37.39 -11.46 -21.40
N THR A 320 -37.40 -12.43 -20.50
CA THR A 320 -38.38 -13.53 -20.60
C THR A 320 -39.62 -13.22 -19.78
N VAL A 321 -40.69 -12.85 -20.49
CA VAL A 321 -42.10 -12.99 -20.09
C VAL A 321 -42.28 -14.29 -19.28
N PRO A 322 -43.08 -14.31 -18.20
CA PRO A 322 -43.28 -15.50 -17.39
C PRO A 322 -44.07 -16.53 -18.21
N ALA A 323 -43.38 -17.34 -19.00
CA ALA A 323 -43.86 -18.68 -19.27
C ALA A 323 -43.91 -19.36 -17.90
N SER A 324 -45.10 -19.80 -17.49
CA SER A 324 -45.30 -20.67 -16.34
C SER A 324 -44.36 -21.87 -16.48
N LYS A 325 -43.15 -21.77 -15.92
CA LYS A 325 -42.22 -22.88 -15.85
C LYS A 325 -42.70 -23.77 -14.72
N THR A 326 -43.63 -24.65 -15.05
CA THR A 326 -43.75 -25.92 -14.34
C THR A 326 -42.33 -26.49 -14.23
N VAL A 327 -41.86 -26.72 -13.01
CA VAL A 327 -40.64 -27.48 -12.79
C VAL A 327 -40.88 -28.83 -13.44
N GLU A 328 -40.12 -29.13 -14.50
CA GLU A 328 -40.20 -30.45 -15.13
C GLU A 328 -39.87 -31.49 -14.07
N GLU A 329 -40.71 -32.53 -13.99
CA GLU A 329 -40.45 -33.64 -13.09
C GLU A 329 -39.09 -34.23 -13.41
N LEU A 330 -38.31 -34.51 -12.36
CA LEU A 330 -37.00 -35.12 -12.56
C LEU A 330 -37.17 -36.45 -13.28
N PRO A 331 -36.30 -36.76 -14.26
CA PRO A 331 -36.38 -38.01 -14.98
C PRO A 331 -36.40 -39.20 -14.01
N HIS A 332 -37.20 -40.21 -14.34
CA HIS A 332 -37.33 -41.41 -13.50
C HIS A 332 -35.97 -42.10 -13.23
N TRP A 333 -35.03 -42.04 -14.19
CA TRP A 333 -33.69 -42.60 -13.99
C TRP A 333 -32.88 -41.85 -12.92
N TYR A 334 -33.18 -40.57 -12.65
CA TYR A 334 -32.50 -39.77 -11.63
C TYR A 334 -33.05 -40.09 -10.23
N THR A 335 -34.38 -40.23 -10.10
CA THR A 335 -35.04 -40.44 -8.81
C THR A 335 -35.12 -41.91 -8.39
N ASN A 336 -35.06 -42.85 -9.33
CA ASN A 336 -35.14 -44.28 -9.05
C ASN A 336 -33.76 -44.89 -8.75
N ILE A 337 -33.45 -45.04 -7.47
CA ILE A 337 -32.19 -45.65 -7.01
C ILE A 337 -32.32 -47.16 -7.05
N THR A 338 -31.49 -47.81 -7.86
CA THR A 338 -31.50 -49.27 -7.99
C THR A 338 -30.76 -49.91 -6.79
N PRO A 339 -31.32 -50.95 -6.15
CA PRO A 339 -30.62 -51.67 -5.09
C PRO A 339 -29.27 -52.22 -5.57
N VAL A 340 -28.23 -52.06 -4.76
CA VAL A 340 -26.88 -52.57 -5.06
C VAL A 340 -26.43 -53.50 -3.94
N ALA A 341 -26.02 -54.71 -4.33
CA ALA A 341 -25.36 -55.68 -3.46
C ALA A 341 -23.91 -55.87 -3.94
N LEU A 342 -22.96 -55.87 -3.01
CA LEU A 342 -21.55 -56.14 -3.34
C LEU A 342 -21.35 -57.65 -3.55
N PRO A 343 -20.81 -58.08 -4.71
CA PRO A 343 -20.43 -59.47 -4.95
C PRO A 343 -19.41 -59.99 -3.93
N ASN A 344 -18.47 -59.14 -3.51
CA ASN A 344 -17.46 -59.45 -2.52
C ASN A 344 -17.39 -58.36 -1.43
N LYS A 345 -17.53 -58.76 -0.16
CA LYS A 345 -17.44 -57.88 1.01
C LYS A 345 -16.01 -57.38 1.28
N SER A 346 -15.00 -58.09 0.79
CA SER A 346 -13.58 -57.76 0.88
C SER A 346 -12.96 -57.90 -0.51
N PRO A 347 -13.28 -56.98 -1.45
CA PRO A 347 -12.81 -57.09 -2.82
C PRO A 347 -11.28 -57.05 -2.87
N PRO A 348 -10.64 -57.81 -3.77
CA PRO A 348 -9.19 -57.76 -3.95
C PRO A 348 -8.83 -56.36 -4.44
N VAL A 349 -8.11 -55.63 -3.58
CA VAL A 349 -7.45 -54.38 -3.94
C VAL A 349 -6.53 -54.69 -5.11
N PRO A 350 -6.60 -53.96 -6.24
CA PRO A 350 -5.62 -54.11 -7.30
C PRO A 350 -4.22 -54.05 -6.69
N ASP A 351 -3.33 -54.97 -7.06
CA ASP A 351 -1.92 -54.84 -6.70
C ASP A 351 -1.51 -53.42 -7.09
N GLY A 352 -1.18 -52.62 -6.07
CA GLY A 352 -0.88 -51.21 -6.29
C GLY A 352 0.12 -51.12 -7.43
N CYS A 353 0.03 -50.05 -8.25
CA CYS A 353 1.17 -49.66 -9.06
C CYS A 353 2.41 -49.87 -8.19
N GLY A 354 3.32 -50.75 -8.63
CA GLY A 354 4.59 -50.96 -7.95
C GLY A 354 5.28 -49.61 -7.71
N PRO A 355 6.41 -49.57 -6.97
CA PRO A 355 7.19 -48.33 -6.83
C PRO A 355 7.23 -47.66 -8.19
N CYS A 356 6.72 -46.42 -8.29
CA CYS A 356 6.48 -45.74 -9.56
C CYS A 356 7.71 -45.96 -10.44
N ASN A 357 7.64 -46.87 -11.41
CA ASN A 357 8.74 -47.05 -12.33
C ASN A 357 8.85 -45.69 -13.01
N GLY A 358 9.98 -45.00 -12.80
CA GLY A 358 10.19 -43.61 -13.23
C GLY A 358 9.99 -43.38 -14.73
N SER A 359 9.71 -44.45 -15.49
CA SER A 359 9.28 -44.47 -16.88
C SER A 359 7.86 -43.96 -17.15
N SER A 360 6.97 -43.77 -16.16
CA SER A 360 5.67 -43.11 -16.43
C SER A 360 5.74 -41.59 -16.44
N LEU A 361 6.89 -41.01 -16.06
CA LEU A 361 7.20 -39.58 -16.21
C LEU A 361 7.97 -39.29 -17.52
N VAL A 362 7.82 -40.13 -18.55
CA VAL A 362 8.56 -39.96 -19.82
C VAL A 362 8.20 -38.66 -20.55
N HIS A 363 7.13 -37.98 -20.15
CA HIS A 363 6.89 -36.59 -20.49
C HIS A 363 6.51 -35.81 -19.23
N ILE A 364 7.52 -35.42 -18.44
CA ILE A 364 7.39 -34.22 -17.62
C ILE A 364 7.24 -33.06 -18.63
N PRO A 365 6.13 -32.31 -18.64
CA PRO A 365 6.05 -31.09 -19.45
C PRO A 365 7.27 -30.22 -19.14
N GLU A 366 7.96 -29.68 -20.15
CA GLU A 366 9.21 -28.91 -19.95
C GLU A 366 9.06 -27.83 -18.86
N GLU A 367 7.86 -27.26 -18.76
CA GLU A 367 7.45 -26.28 -17.75
C GLU A 367 7.60 -26.78 -16.30
N GLU A 368 7.31 -28.06 -16.05
CA GLU A 368 7.46 -28.70 -14.73
C GLU A 368 8.93 -28.98 -14.39
N GLY A 369 9.74 -29.30 -15.40
CA GLY A 369 11.19 -29.39 -15.26
C GLY A 369 11.82 -28.05 -14.87
N LEU A 370 11.37 -26.97 -15.51
CA LEU A 370 11.79 -25.60 -15.23
C LEU A 370 11.47 -25.17 -13.78
N TRP A 371 10.28 -25.52 -13.29
CA TRP A 371 9.91 -25.28 -11.89
C TRP A 371 10.88 -26.00 -10.93
N LEU A 372 11.15 -27.28 -11.18
CA LEU A 372 12.07 -28.07 -10.34
C LEU A 372 13.49 -27.52 -10.35
N GLU A 373 14.00 -27.09 -11.51
CA GLU A 373 15.30 -26.43 -11.61
C GLU A 373 15.34 -25.10 -10.84
N THR A 374 14.26 -24.31 -10.93
CA THR A 374 14.11 -23.05 -10.18
C THR A 374 14.12 -23.32 -8.67
N VAL A 375 13.36 -24.30 -8.20
CA VAL A 375 13.34 -24.66 -6.76
C VAL A 375 14.73 -25.14 -6.32
N LYS A 376 15.39 -25.97 -7.12
CA LYS A 376 16.73 -26.48 -6.84
C LYS A 376 17.78 -25.37 -6.74
N SER A 377 17.80 -24.43 -7.69
CA SER A 377 18.74 -23.31 -7.68
C SER A 377 18.55 -22.37 -6.48
N HIS A 378 17.34 -22.32 -5.92
CA HIS A 378 17.04 -21.55 -4.71
C HIS A 378 17.45 -22.29 -3.44
N LEU A 379 17.22 -23.61 -3.38
CA LEU A 379 17.69 -24.43 -2.25
C LEU A 379 19.22 -24.43 -2.14
N ASP A 380 19.92 -24.33 -3.27
CA ASP A 380 21.39 -24.30 -3.31
C ASP A 380 21.99 -22.89 -3.02
N ASN A 381 21.18 -21.81 -3.04
CA ASN A 381 21.63 -20.44 -2.76
C ASN A 381 21.01 -19.91 -1.45
N GLU A 382 21.77 -19.96 -0.33
CA GLU A 382 21.31 -19.51 1.00
C GLU A 382 20.99 -18.00 1.13
N ASN A 383 21.26 -17.19 0.10
CA ASN A 383 20.91 -15.77 0.06
C ASN A 383 19.78 -15.53 -0.95
N SER A 384 18.52 -15.67 -0.55
CA SER A 384 17.37 -15.34 -1.42
C SER A 384 16.62 -14.09 -0.94
N ASN A 385 16.34 -13.19 -1.88
CA ASN A 385 15.37 -12.09 -1.73
C ASN A 385 13.99 -12.67 -1.39
N SER A 386 13.22 -11.97 -0.55
CA SER A 386 11.93 -12.41 0.02
C SER A 386 10.78 -12.67 -0.98
N ASP A 387 11.00 -12.48 -2.28
CA ASP A 387 9.94 -12.49 -3.31
C ASP A 387 9.92 -13.76 -4.18
N THR A 388 10.76 -14.76 -3.88
CA THR A 388 10.88 -15.95 -4.73
C THR A 388 9.80 -17.00 -4.47
N VAL A 389 9.13 -17.37 -5.55
CA VAL A 389 7.92 -18.21 -5.53
C VAL A 389 8.30 -19.68 -5.68
N ILE A 390 8.36 -20.40 -4.56
CA ILE A 390 8.82 -21.80 -4.50
C ILE A 390 7.67 -22.79 -4.71
N SER A 391 6.44 -22.42 -4.34
CA SER A 391 5.30 -23.34 -4.44
C SER A 391 4.89 -23.55 -5.90
N TRP A 392 4.57 -24.81 -6.24
CA TRP A 392 4.11 -25.21 -7.57
C TRP A 392 2.99 -24.30 -8.10
N ALA A 393 1.94 -24.12 -7.30
CA ALA A 393 0.79 -23.32 -7.67
C ALA A 393 1.15 -21.85 -7.94
N ALA A 394 2.04 -21.27 -7.14
CA ALA A 394 2.39 -19.88 -7.28
C ALA A 394 3.37 -19.66 -8.45
N TYR A 395 4.32 -20.58 -8.68
CA TYR A 395 5.24 -20.53 -9.83
C TYR A 395 4.46 -20.55 -11.15
N HIS A 396 3.48 -21.45 -11.24
CA HIS A 396 2.61 -21.55 -12.41
C HIS A 396 1.64 -20.36 -12.51
N SER A 397 1.20 -19.76 -11.40
CA SER A 397 0.35 -18.56 -11.44
C SER A 397 1.07 -17.32 -11.98
N VAL A 398 2.39 -17.21 -11.77
CA VAL A 398 3.23 -16.12 -12.31
C VAL A 398 3.54 -16.36 -13.79
N SER A 399 3.69 -17.63 -14.19
CA SER A 399 4.02 -18.03 -15.55
C SER A 399 2.80 -18.07 -16.49
N GLN A 400 1.59 -18.16 -15.94
CA GLN A 400 0.35 -18.09 -16.71
C GLN A 400 0.15 -16.67 -17.26
N GLN A 401 0.14 -16.53 -18.59
CA GLN A 401 -0.37 -15.32 -19.22
C GLN A 401 -1.82 -15.08 -18.77
N PRO A 402 -2.30 -13.83 -18.69
CA PRO A 402 -3.69 -13.51 -18.35
C PRO A 402 -4.63 -14.09 -19.41
N SER A 403 -4.95 -15.37 -19.26
CA SER A 403 -5.92 -16.06 -20.08
C SER A 403 -7.30 -15.79 -19.49
N TYR A 404 -8.28 -15.60 -20.38
CA TYR A 404 -9.69 -15.55 -19.99
C TYR A 404 -10.07 -16.95 -19.48
N HIS A 405 -9.83 -17.23 -18.20
CA HIS A 405 -10.32 -18.45 -17.59
C HIS A 405 -11.84 -18.42 -17.67
N LEU A 406 -12.40 -19.38 -18.40
CA LEU A 406 -13.83 -19.64 -18.32
C LEU A 406 -14.15 -19.90 -16.84
N PRO A 407 -15.09 -19.16 -16.25
CA PRO A 407 -15.43 -19.35 -14.85
C PRO A 407 -15.85 -20.80 -14.62
N ALA A 408 -15.36 -21.41 -13.54
CA ALA A 408 -15.79 -22.73 -13.13
C ALA A 408 -17.32 -22.71 -12.94
N VAL A 409 -18.04 -23.47 -13.75
CA VAL A 409 -19.49 -23.59 -13.66
C VAL A 409 -19.82 -24.57 -12.55
N SER A 410 -20.04 -24.04 -11.35
CA SER A 410 -20.50 -24.81 -10.20
C SER A 410 -22.02 -24.83 -10.15
N ALA A 411 -22.61 -26.02 -10.13
CA ALA A 411 -24.05 -26.23 -10.00
C ALA A 411 -24.34 -27.26 -8.90
N LEU A 412 -25.47 -27.09 -8.22
CA LEU A 412 -26.00 -28.09 -7.29
C LEU A 412 -26.96 -28.99 -8.05
N LEU A 413 -26.77 -30.31 -7.93
CA LEU A 413 -27.75 -31.28 -8.40
C LEU A 413 -28.92 -31.38 -7.41
N PRO A 414 -30.13 -31.77 -7.87
CA PRO A 414 -31.26 -32.02 -7.00
C PRO A 414 -30.91 -32.98 -5.85
N LEU A 415 -31.41 -32.69 -4.64
CA LEU A 415 -31.12 -33.48 -3.45
C LEU A 415 -31.74 -34.88 -3.55
N PHE A 416 -31.02 -35.88 -3.07
CA PHE A 416 -31.54 -37.22 -2.86
C PHE A 416 -32.13 -37.34 -1.44
N PRO A 417 -33.34 -37.91 -1.29
CA PRO A 417 -33.93 -38.16 0.04
C PRO A 417 -33.28 -39.37 0.75
N ASP A 418 -32.60 -40.22 -0.01
CA ASP A 418 -31.99 -41.47 0.46
C ASP A 418 -30.72 -41.25 1.29
N ASN A 419 -30.37 -42.27 2.08
CA ASN A 419 -29.18 -42.24 2.92
C ASN A 419 -27.90 -42.26 2.07
N ALA A 420 -27.13 -41.18 2.16
CA ALA A 420 -25.85 -41.00 1.45
C ALA A 420 -24.83 -42.11 1.72
N LYS A 421 -24.89 -42.81 2.87
CA LYS A 421 -23.99 -43.92 3.21
C LYS A 421 -24.38 -45.24 2.55
N SER A 422 -25.58 -45.33 1.98
CA SER A 422 -26.04 -46.58 1.36
C SER A 422 -25.25 -46.88 0.09
N MET A 423 -24.91 -48.15 -0.13
CA MET A 423 -24.18 -48.58 -1.32
C MET A 423 -24.94 -48.23 -2.61
N ALA A 424 -26.27 -48.38 -2.57
CA ALA A 424 -27.15 -48.04 -3.68
C ALA A 424 -27.05 -46.55 -4.03
N MET A 425 -27.10 -45.66 -3.03
CA MET A 425 -26.99 -44.22 -3.25
C MET A 425 -25.60 -43.82 -3.76
N ILE A 426 -24.53 -44.40 -3.22
CA ILE A 426 -23.16 -44.08 -3.68
C ILE A 426 -22.97 -44.53 -5.13
N ALA A 427 -23.37 -45.76 -5.48
CA ALA A 427 -23.30 -46.26 -6.85
C ALA A 427 -24.14 -45.42 -7.82
N HIS A 428 -25.36 -45.05 -7.41
CA HIS A 428 -26.24 -44.17 -8.18
C HIS A 428 -25.63 -42.79 -8.39
N THR A 429 -25.04 -42.20 -7.35
CA THR A 429 -24.33 -40.92 -7.44
C THR A 429 -23.17 -40.99 -8.43
N MET A 430 -22.39 -42.09 -8.41
CA MET A 430 -21.32 -42.31 -9.39
C MET A 430 -21.86 -42.38 -10.82
N ASP A 431 -23.00 -43.04 -11.05
CA ASP A 431 -23.65 -43.08 -12.38
C ASP A 431 -24.14 -41.72 -12.86
N VAL A 432 -24.74 -40.94 -11.96
CA VAL A 432 -25.18 -39.56 -12.24
C VAL A 432 -23.98 -38.70 -12.62
N ILE A 433 -22.90 -38.72 -11.83
CA ILE A 433 -21.67 -37.97 -12.11
C ILE A 433 -21.08 -38.39 -13.46
N LYS A 434 -20.98 -39.70 -13.71
CA LYS A 434 -20.47 -40.22 -14.99
C LYS A 434 -21.29 -39.72 -16.17
N SER A 435 -22.62 -39.69 -16.03
CA SER A 435 -23.54 -39.18 -17.06
C SER A 435 -23.39 -37.66 -17.27
N CYS A 436 -23.30 -36.88 -16.20
CA CYS A 436 -23.06 -35.44 -16.26
C CYS A 436 -21.72 -35.11 -16.92
N VAL A 437 -20.65 -35.79 -16.54
CA VAL A 437 -19.32 -35.60 -17.13
C VAL A 437 -19.30 -36.01 -18.59
N HIS A 438 -19.92 -37.15 -18.94
CA HIS A 438 -20.03 -37.58 -20.34
C HIS A 438 -20.77 -36.56 -21.21
N HIS A 439 -21.80 -35.92 -20.66
CA HIS A 439 -22.57 -34.89 -21.37
C HIS A 439 -21.83 -33.56 -21.50
N LEU A 440 -21.23 -33.06 -20.41
CA LEU A 440 -20.61 -31.74 -20.35
C LEU A 440 -19.18 -31.74 -20.92
N ASN A 441 -18.40 -32.79 -20.64
CA ASN A 441 -16.99 -32.91 -21.01
C ASN A 441 -16.70 -34.32 -21.54
N PRO A 442 -17.13 -34.63 -22.78
CA PRO A 442 -16.86 -35.93 -23.39
C PRO A 442 -15.35 -36.23 -23.37
N ARG A 443 -14.97 -37.44 -22.97
CA ARG A 443 -13.59 -37.95 -22.79
C ARG A 443 -12.90 -37.59 -21.46
N GLN A 444 -13.50 -36.76 -20.61
CA GLN A 444 -12.96 -36.53 -19.28
C GLN A 444 -13.32 -37.69 -18.34
N VAL A 445 -12.35 -38.13 -17.53
CA VAL A 445 -12.59 -39.11 -16.47
C VAL A 445 -13.34 -38.42 -15.32
N PRO A 446 -14.50 -38.92 -14.89
CA PRO A 446 -15.23 -38.35 -13.77
C PRO A 446 -14.44 -38.48 -12.45
N VAL A 447 -14.57 -37.46 -11.61
CA VAL A 447 -13.94 -37.39 -10.28
C VAL A 447 -15.00 -37.18 -9.21
N ILE A 448 -14.92 -37.91 -8.10
CA ILE A 448 -15.74 -37.67 -6.91
C ILE A 448 -14.85 -37.50 -5.68
N ALA A 449 -15.14 -36.48 -4.89
CA ALA A 449 -14.54 -36.26 -3.57
C ALA A 449 -15.53 -36.67 -2.49
N LEU A 450 -15.10 -37.52 -1.55
CA LEU A 450 -15.95 -38.08 -0.51
C LEU A 450 -15.28 -38.00 0.87
N ASP A 451 -16.11 -37.86 1.90
CA ASP A 451 -15.68 -38.00 3.30
C ASP A 451 -15.26 -39.44 3.60
N GLN A 452 -14.45 -39.64 4.64
CA GLN A 452 -13.80 -40.94 4.91
C GLN A 452 -14.75 -42.16 4.94
N PRO A 453 -15.93 -42.11 5.61
CA PRO A 453 -16.84 -43.25 5.62
C PRO A 453 -17.42 -43.54 4.23
N LEU A 454 -17.72 -42.50 3.45
CA LEU A 454 -18.29 -42.63 2.11
C LEU A 454 -17.24 -43.09 1.10
N TYR A 455 -16.02 -42.55 1.19
CA TYR A 455 -14.87 -42.93 0.39
C TYR A 455 -14.61 -44.44 0.49
N THR A 456 -14.65 -44.98 1.70
CA THR A 456 -14.42 -46.41 1.95
C THR A 456 -15.44 -47.28 1.20
N VAL A 457 -16.72 -46.94 1.29
CA VAL A 457 -17.79 -47.67 0.59
C VAL A 457 -17.68 -47.47 -0.93
N ALA A 458 -17.35 -46.27 -1.39
CA ALA A 458 -17.16 -45.98 -2.81
C ALA A 458 -15.99 -46.77 -3.42
N LYS A 459 -14.87 -46.91 -2.70
CA LYS A 459 -13.74 -47.78 -3.11
C LYS A 459 -14.15 -49.25 -3.15
N GLN A 460 -14.92 -49.73 -2.18
CA GLN A 460 -15.46 -51.10 -2.21
C GLN A 460 -16.34 -51.33 -3.44
N ILE A 461 -17.20 -50.37 -3.80
CA ILE A 461 -18.00 -50.39 -5.03
C ILE A 461 -17.08 -50.41 -6.26
N GLN A 462 -16.10 -49.52 -6.34
CA GLN A 462 -15.14 -49.44 -7.45
C GLN A 462 -14.36 -50.75 -7.65
N TRP A 463 -13.90 -51.38 -6.58
CA TRP A 463 -13.15 -52.63 -6.67
C TRP A 463 -14.03 -53.85 -6.99
N ASN A 464 -15.32 -53.82 -6.66
CA ASN A 464 -16.27 -54.86 -7.04
C ASN A 464 -16.76 -54.72 -8.49
N PHE A 465 -16.92 -53.49 -8.98
CA PHE A 465 -17.46 -53.19 -10.30
C PHE A 465 -16.41 -52.53 -11.21
N LYS A 466 -15.22 -53.16 -11.31
CA LYS A 466 -14.06 -52.63 -12.05
C LYS A 466 -14.37 -52.31 -13.51
N GLU A 467 -15.23 -53.10 -14.16
CA GLU A 467 -15.63 -52.84 -15.55
C GLU A 467 -16.35 -51.50 -15.71
N LYS A 468 -17.14 -51.09 -14.71
CA LYS A 468 -17.97 -49.88 -14.75
C LYS A 468 -17.29 -48.67 -14.13
N TYR A 469 -16.61 -48.87 -13.00
CA TYR A 469 -16.03 -47.83 -12.15
C TYR A 469 -14.54 -48.00 -11.88
N GLY A 470 -13.82 -48.81 -12.66
CA GLY A 470 -12.37 -49.02 -12.51
C GLY A 470 -11.59 -47.73 -12.35
N GLU A 471 -10.39 -47.81 -11.76
CA GLU A 471 -9.57 -46.64 -11.44
C GLU A 471 -9.15 -45.84 -12.69
N ASP A 472 -9.14 -46.49 -13.86
CA ASP A 472 -8.97 -45.89 -15.19
C ASP A 472 -10.22 -45.16 -15.73
N LYS A 473 -11.39 -45.43 -15.14
CA LYS A 473 -12.71 -44.95 -15.60
C LYS A 473 -13.40 -43.99 -14.64
N PHE A 474 -12.98 -43.97 -13.38
CA PHE A 474 -13.57 -43.12 -12.35
C PHE A 474 -12.57 -42.86 -11.22
N VAL A 475 -12.27 -41.59 -10.95
CA VAL A 475 -11.36 -41.22 -9.85
C VAL A 475 -12.17 -40.96 -8.58
N ILE A 476 -11.85 -41.68 -7.51
CA ILE A 476 -12.41 -41.47 -6.17
C ILE A 476 -11.31 -40.91 -5.29
N MET A 477 -11.53 -39.74 -4.71
CA MET A 477 -10.57 -39.08 -3.82
C MET A 477 -11.19 -38.71 -2.47
N PHE A 478 -10.35 -38.59 -1.45
CA PHE A 478 -10.78 -38.02 -0.18
C PHE A 478 -11.13 -36.54 -0.36
N GLY A 479 -12.18 -36.09 0.32
CA GLY A 479 -12.50 -34.66 0.40
C GLY A 479 -11.34 -33.87 1.02
N GLY A 480 -10.99 -32.73 0.42
CA GLY A 480 -9.83 -31.91 0.83
C GLY A 480 -9.83 -31.52 2.31
N LEU A 481 -11.00 -31.25 2.88
CA LEU A 481 -11.16 -30.95 4.31
C LEU A 481 -10.66 -32.09 5.20
N HIS A 482 -10.88 -33.35 4.82
CA HIS A 482 -10.46 -34.51 5.62
C HIS A 482 -8.95 -34.74 5.53
N ILE A 483 -8.32 -34.40 4.41
CA ILE A 483 -6.86 -34.44 4.24
C ILE A 483 -6.22 -33.39 5.16
N GLU A 484 -6.77 -32.16 5.16
CA GLU A 484 -6.35 -31.10 6.06
C GLU A 484 -6.57 -31.48 7.54
N MET A 485 -7.72 -32.07 7.87
CA MET A 485 -8.00 -32.57 9.23
C MET A 485 -7.06 -33.71 9.65
N GLY A 486 -6.74 -34.64 8.74
CA GLY A 486 -5.80 -35.72 9.00
C GLY A 486 -4.39 -35.20 9.28
N PHE A 487 -3.95 -34.21 8.50
CA PHE A 487 -2.69 -33.52 8.71
C PHE A 487 -2.65 -32.75 10.04
N LEU A 488 -3.71 -32.01 10.37
CA LEU A 488 -3.83 -31.29 11.65
C LEU A 488 -3.85 -32.23 12.86
N LYS A 489 -4.52 -33.38 12.75
CA LYS A 489 -4.49 -34.42 13.79
C LYS A 489 -3.09 -35.02 13.97
N LEU A 490 -2.36 -35.25 12.88
CA LEU A 490 -1.00 -35.77 12.92
C LEU A 490 -0.02 -34.78 13.59
N ILE A 491 -0.11 -33.49 13.25
CA ILE A 491 0.62 -32.42 13.95
C ILE A 491 0.23 -32.40 15.43
N GLY A 492 -1.07 -32.50 15.71
CA GLY A 492 -1.62 -32.62 17.05
C GLY A 492 -0.98 -33.73 17.87
N SER A 493 -0.99 -34.96 17.37
CA SER A 493 -0.35 -36.11 18.01
C SER A 493 1.15 -35.93 18.20
N TRP A 494 1.84 -35.24 17.28
CA TRP A 494 3.26 -34.93 17.44
C TRP A 494 3.54 -33.90 18.54
N LEU A 495 2.62 -32.94 18.74
CA LEU A 495 2.70 -31.93 19.78
C LEU A 495 2.19 -32.41 21.15
N GLU A 496 1.62 -33.61 21.23
CA GLU A 496 1.14 -34.17 22.48
C GLU A 496 2.31 -34.42 23.46
N GLY A 497 2.20 -33.89 24.69
CA GLY A 497 3.27 -33.97 25.69
C GLY A 497 4.40 -32.94 25.54
N SER A 498 4.36 -32.06 24.53
CA SER A 498 5.38 -31.02 24.29
C SER A 498 5.35 -29.83 25.28
N GLY A 499 4.39 -29.80 26.21
CA GLY A 499 4.13 -28.64 27.07
C GLY A 499 3.32 -27.52 26.39
N TRP A 500 2.91 -27.70 25.13
CA TRP A 500 2.09 -26.73 24.38
C TRP A 500 0.81 -26.31 25.11
N THR A 501 0.10 -27.27 25.71
CA THR A 501 -1.09 -26.98 26.53
C THR A 501 -0.76 -26.06 27.70
N THR A 502 0.32 -26.36 28.41
CA THR A 502 0.79 -25.56 29.55
C THR A 502 1.19 -24.16 29.10
N ALA A 503 1.92 -24.03 28.00
CA ALA A 503 2.33 -22.74 27.45
C ALA A 503 1.12 -21.85 27.08
N LEU A 504 0.08 -22.42 26.47
CA LEU A 504 -1.14 -21.68 26.12
C LEU A 504 -1.99 -21.30 27.35
N VAL A 505 -1.99 -22.15 28.38
CA VAL A 505 -2.66 -21.88 29.66
C VAL A 505 -1.93 -20.78 30.43
N ASP A 506 -0.61 -20.89 30.54
CA ASP A 506 0.22 -19.92 31.27
C ASP A 506 0.25 -18.56 30.58
N ALA A 507 0.21 -18.54 29.24
CA ALA A 507 0.04 -17.32 28.45
C ALA A 507 -1.39 -16.75 28.50
N ASN A 508 -2.32 -17.42 29.22
CA ASN A 508 -3.73 -17.04 29.35
C ASN A 508 -4.46 -16.95 27.99
N VAL A 509 -3.97 -17.70 26.99
CA VAL A 509 -4.50 -17.74 25.61
C VAL A 509 -5.71 -18.67 25.53
N ALA A 510 -5.67 -19.80 26.23
CA ALA A 510 -6.75 -20.78 26.26
C ALA A 510 -6.77 -21.53 27.60
N SER A 511 -7.97 -21.98 28.03
CA SER A 511 -8.06 -22.90 29.17
C SER A 511 -7.47 -24.26 28.80
N SER A 512 -7.07 -25.06 29.80
CA SER A 512 -6.43 -26.37 29.57
C SER A 512 -7.25 -27.27 28.64
N GLY A 513 -8.58 -27.29 28.82
CA GLY A 513 -9.48 -28.06 27.96
C GLY A 513 -9.53 -27.56 26.51
N THR A 514 -9.52 -26.24 26.32
CA THR A 514 -9.51 -25.64 24.97
C THR A 514 -8.16 -25.83 24.29
N ALA A 515 -7.05 -25.66 25.01
CA ALA A 515 -5.71 -25.89 24.51
C ALA A 515 -5.49 -27.36 24.12
N GLU A 516 -5.98 -28.31 24.93
CA GLU A 516 -5.98 -29.73 24.55
C GLU A 516 -6.85 -30.02 23.32
N SER A 517 -7.97 -29.31 23.16
CA SER A 517 -8.85 -29.50 22.00
C SER A 517 -8.19 -29.09 20.68
N PHE A 518 -7.27 -28.10 20.71
CA PHE A 518 -6.49 -27.70 19.55
C PHE A 518 -5.48 -28.77 19.15
N ILE A 519 -4.80 -29.37 20.14
CA ILE A 519 -3.87 -30.49 19.91
C ILE A 519 -4.64 -31.71 19.37
N LYS A 520 -5.82 -32.01 19.91
CA LYS A 520 -6.60 -33.18 19.47
C LYS A 520 -7.43 -32.93 18.21
N ALA A 521 -7.39 -31.71 17.66
CA ALA A 521 -8.21 -31.22 16.55
C ALA A 521 -9.71 -31.58 16.72
N THR A 522 -10.21 -31.59 17.95
CA THR A 522 -11.58 -32.02 18.29
C THR A 522 -12.63 -30.95 18.01
N SER A 523 -12.22 -29.71 17.76
CA SER A 523 -13.10 -28.58 17.43
C SER A 523 -13.38 -28.42 15.93
N VAL A 524 -12.78 -29.27 15.09
CA VAL A 524 -12.98 -29.30 13.62
C VAL A 524 -14.01 -30.36 13.20
N THR A 525 -14.53 -31.15 14.15
CA THR A 525 -15.70 -32.03 14.01
C THR A 525 -16.93 -31.38 14.63
#